data_AF-A0A961HTA9-F1
#
_entry.id   AF-A0A961HTA9-F1
#
_cell.length_a   1.000
_cell.length_b   1.000
_cell.length_c   1.000
_cell.angle_alpha   90.00
_cell.angle_beta   90.00
_cell.angle_gamma   90.00
#
_symmetry.space_group_name_H-M   'P 1'
#
loop_
_entity.id
_entity.type
_entity.pdbx_description
1 polymer ?
#
loop_
_entity_poly.entity_id
_entity_poly.type
_entity_poly.pdbx_seq_one_letter_code
_entity_poly.pdbx_strand_id
1 'polypeptide(L)'
;MKPSLRRRIFTRIGRAFGIHPDVSGLIGGAMRLANPMQAAMPGENLPAASRVIASGLWNYSFFQFYPDFEGPFWVQRQYNPEDPAFIPRAGSLLSVNLTHRNWMGFRGIRSPFFAMVDPAGALSPVVGSYSIELALIRGDRLFLPSKGDLNVIQKLRDAAPAPETTYRIEDFEAVWVSAGSSDNPDLILSSIEYAARSRAATYLVISIRPFNCEGAAPIHSLHYQPAASGGAVVGVNGLADLMLLQRPEYVIFNDLIGGDAYHARKPDLTNANQ
;
A
#
# COMPACT_ATOMS: atom_id res chain seq x y z
N MET A 1 34.33 -7.07 22.59
CA MET A 1 33.91 -6.09 23.64
C MET A 1 33.36 -6.86 24.83
N LYS A 2 33.85 -6.64 26.06
CA LYS A 2 33.44 -7.44 27.24
C LYS A 2 31.91 -7.34 27.49
N PRO A 3 31.18 -8.44 27.77
CA PRO A 3 29.72 -8.45 27.95
C PRO A 3 29.21 -7.46 29.01
N SER A 4 30.00 -7.23 30.06
CA SER A 4 29.72 -6.28 31.14
C SER A 4 29.72 -4.82 30.67
N LEU A 5 30.53 -4.49 29.66
CA LEU A 5 30.62 -3.14 29.09
C LEU A 5 29.41 -2.84 28.19
N ARG A 6 28.97 -3.83 27.38
CA ARG A 6 27.74 -3.75 26.57
C ARG A 6 26.50 -3.52 27.43
N ARG A 7 26.37 -4.27 28.52
CA ARG A 7 25.25 -4.12 29.46
C ARG A 7 25.24 -2.74 30.12
N ARG A 8 26.40 -2.23 30.56
CA ARG A 8 26.51 -0.88 31.16
C ARG A 8 26.17 0.24 30.17
N ILE A 9 26.60 0.11 28.91
CA ILE A 9 26.28 1.08 27.85
C ILE A 9 24.76 1.06 27.56
N PHE A 10 24.18 -0.12 27.38
CA PHE A 10 22.75 -0.28 27.12
C PHE A 10 21.88 0.26 28.26
N THR A 11 22.25 0.00 29.52
CA THR A 11 21.52 0.52 30.70
C THR A 11 21.66 2.03 30.85
N ARG A 12 22.83 2.61 30.55
CA ARG A 12 23.03 4.08 30.60
C ARG A 12 22.27 4.80 29.50
N ILE A 13 22.34 4.29 28.27
CA ILE A 13 21.57 4.80 27.13
C ILE A 13 20.08 4.64 27.41
N GLY A 14 19.63 3.47 27.88
CA GLY A 14 18.23 3.23 28.21
C GLY A 14 17.68 4.21 29.24
N ARG A 15 18.43 4.51 30.31
CA ARG A 15 18.00 5.54 31.29
C ARG A 15 17.96 6.94 30.71
N ALA A 16 18.89 7.31 29.82
CA ALA A 16 18.90 8.61 29.17
C ALA A 16 17.72 8.82 28.21
N PHE A 17 17.22 7.75 27.59
CA PHE A 17 16.04 7.75 26.70
C PHE A 17 14.73 7.37 27.41
N GLY A 18 14.71 7.28 28.75
CA GLY A 18 13.49 6.94 29.51
C GLY A 18 12.96 5.52 29.29
N ILE A 19 13.79 4.59 28.82
CA ILE A 19 13.41 3.19 28.58
C ILE A 19 13.17 2.50 29.93
N HIS A 20 11.99 1.92 30.10
CA HIS A 20 11.60 1.21 31.31
C HIS A 20 12.62 0.09 31.65
N PRO A 21 13.04 -0.07 32.93
CA PRO A 21 14.11 -1.00 33.31
C PRO A 21 13.92 -2.44 32.79
N ASP A 22 12.68 -2.91 32.77
CA ASP A 22 12.32 -4.29 32.41
C ASP A 22 12.44 -4.59 30.91
N VAL A 23 12.45 -3.56 30.04
CA VAL A 23 12.52 -3.71 28.58
C VAL A 23 13.79 -4.47 28.17
N SER A 24 14.91 -4.19 28.84
CA SER A 24 16.18 -4.86 28.57
C SER A 24 16.13 -6.36 28.88
N GLY A 25 15.42 -6.75 29.94
CA GLY A 25 15.19 -8.14 30.32
C GLY A 25 14.27 -8.86 29.35
N LEU A 26 13.20 -8.20 28.92
CA LEU A 26 12.25 -8.72 27.95
C LEU A 26 12.89 -8.94 26.57
N ILE A 27 13.62 -7.96 26.03
CA ILE A 27 14.33 -8.10 24.75
C ILE A 27 15.37 -9.22 24.83
N GLY A 28 16.17 -9.24 25.90
CA GLY A 28 17.17 -10.30 26.09
C GLY A 28 16.56 -11.69 26.29
N GLY A 29 15.39 -11.78 26.92
CA GLY A 29 14.60 -13.00 27.03
C GLY A 29 14.07 -13.47 25.67
N ALA A 30 13.41 -12.59 24.93
CA ALA A 30 12.84 -12.87 23.62
C ALA A 30 13.90 -13.35 22.62
N MET A 31 15.07 -12.69 22.56
CA MET A 31 16.18 -13.09 21.69
C MET A 31 16.72 -14.50 22.02
N ARG A 32 16.70 -14.89 23.30
CA ARG A 32 17.08 -16.25 23.72
C ARG A 32 16.01 -17.28 23.35
N LEU A 33 14.73 -16.95 23.51
CA LEU A 33 13.62 -17.81 23.10
C LEU A 33 13.55 -18.01 21.59
N ALA A 34 13.85 -16.97 20.82
CA ALA A 34 13.83 -17.00 19.35
C ALA A 34 15.02 -17.74 18.74
N ASN A 35 16.05 -18.07 19.53
CA ASN A 35 17.24 -18.75 19.07
C ASN A 35 17.72 -19.81 20.08
N PRO A 36 16.91 -20.85 20.33
CA PRO A 36 17.24 -21.88 21.32
C PRO A 36 18.51 -22.64 20.96
N MET A 37 18.84 -22.69 19.66
CA MET A 37 20.01 -23.38 19.12
C MET A 37 21.29 -22.53 19.12
N GLN A 38 21.25 -21.28 19.61
CA GLN A 38 22.37 -20.33 19.55
C GLN A 38 22.97 -20.17 18.15
N ALA A 39 22.15 -20.33 17.11
CA ALA A 39 22.57 -20.13 15.73
C ALA A 39 22.99 -18.67 15.52
N ALA A 40 23.86 -18.39 14.55
CA ALA A 40 24.07 -17.02 14.13
C ALA A 40 22.72 -16.43 13.68
N MET A 41 22.28 -15.31 14.27
CA MET A 41 21.05 -14.67 13.80
C MET A 41 21.26 -14.26 12.33
N PRO A 42 20.35 -14.64 11.43
CA PRO A 42 20.39 -14.17 10.06
C PRO A 42 20.38 -12.63 10.05
N GLY A 43 21.26 -12.04 9.23
CA GLY A 43 21.43 -10.59 9.17
C GLY A 43 20.16 -9.86 8.71
N GLU A 44 19.29 -10.56 7.98
CA GLU A 44 18.01 -10.10 7.46
C GLU A 44 16.90 -9.92 8.51
N ASN A 45 16.99 -10.58 9.67
CA ASN A 45 15.91 -10.56 10.66
C ASN A 45 15.75 -9.20 11.34
N LEU A 46 16.86 -8.51 11.62
CA LEU A 46 16.83 -7.22 12.30
C LEU A 46 16.29 -6.10 11.40
N PRO A 47 16.72 -5.96 10.13
CA PRO A 47 16.08 -5.06 9.16
C PRO A 47 14.57 -5.32 9.04
N ALA A 48 14.15 -6.57 8.84
CA ALA A 48 12.73 -6.91 8.71
C ALA A 48 11.92 -6.52 9.96
N ALA A 49 12.39 -6.87 11.16
CA ALA A 49 11.73 -6.50 12.41
C ALA A 49 11.67 -4.98 12.61
N SER A 50 12.75 -4.26 12.30
CA SER A 50 12.79 -2.79 12.40
C SER A 50 11.78 -2.12 11.46
N ARG A 51 11.62 -2.64 10.24
CA ARG A 51 10.63 -2.14 9.27
C ARG A 51 9.20 -2.34 9.76
N VAL A 52 8.89 -3.50 10.34
CA VAL A 52 7.57 -3.79 10.91
C VAL A 52 7.25 -2.84 12.07
N ILE A 53 8.19 -2.61 12.99
CA ILE A 53 8.00 -1.69 14.12
C ILE A 53 7.80 -0.25 13.62
N ALA A 54 8.66 0.21 12.71
CA ALA A 54 8.57 1.56 12.15
C ALA A 54 7.26 1.77 11.37
N SER A 55 6.87 0.80 10.53
CA SER A 55 5.60 0.83 9.81
C SER A 55 4.42 0.81 10.77
N GLY A 56 4.50 0.01 11.84
CA GLY A 56 3.44 -0.08 12.85
C GLY A 56 3.20 1.26 13.55
N LEU A 57 4.27 1.95 13.94
CA LEU A 57 4.18 3.28 14.55
C LEU A 57 3.66 4.33 13.57
N TRP A 58 4.11 4.26 12.32
CA TRP A 58 3.67 5.18 11.27
C TRP A 58 2.17 5.00 10.98
N ASN A 59 1.72 3.76 10.75
CA ASN A 59 0.31 3.44 10.53
C ASN A 59 -0.57 3.88 11.69
N TYR A 60 -0.12 3.62 12.93
CA TYR A 60 -0.83 4.08 14.13
C TYR A 60 -1.01 5.60 14.09
N SER A 61 0.08 6.34 13.89
CA SER A 61 0.05 7.80 13.85
C SER A 61 -0.84 8.32 12.72
N PHE A 62 -0.68 7.78 11.50
CA PHE A 62 -1.43 8.23 10.34
C PHE A 62 -2.94 8.07 10.54
N PHE A 63 -3.40 6.85 10.77
CA PHE A 63 -4.85 6.61 10.86
C PHE A 63 -5.48 7.12 12.15
N GLN A 64 -4.68 7.46 13.17
CA GLN A 64 -5.17 8.15 14.36
C GLN A 64 -5.49 9.63 14.07
N PHE A 65 -4.69 10.29 13.22
CA PHE A 65 -4.82 11.73 12.95
C PHE A 65 -5.46 12.07 11.60
N TYR A 66 -5.62 11.08 10.70
CA TYR A 66 -6.30 11.21 9.41
C TYR A 66 -7.43 10.18 9.29
N PRO A 67 -8.52 10.31 10.08
CA PRO A 67 -9.60 9.32 10.12
C PRO A 67 -10.45 9.27 8.84
N ASP A 68 -10.52 10.39 8.11
CA ASP A 68 -11.28 10.50 6.85
C ASP A 68 -10.47 10.02 5.63
N PHE A 69 -9.23 9.57 5.84
CA PHE A 69 -8.42 9.01 4.77
C PHE A 69 -8.91 7.60 4.43
N GLU A 70 -9.11 7.36 3.14
CA GLU A 70 -9.54 6.08 2.63
C GLU A 70 -8.38 5.08 2.67
N GLY A 71 -8.30 4.34 3.77
CA GLY A 71 -7.23 3.36 3.99
C GLY A 71 -7.24 2.20 2.98
N PRO A 72 -6.12 1.44 2.91
CA PRO A 72 -6.05 0.20 2.15
C PRO A 72 -7.05 -0.83 2.69
N PHE A 73 -7.30 -1.88 1.92
CA PHE A 73 -8.29 -2.94 2.22
C PHE A 73 -8.24 -3.48 3.64
N TRP A 74 -7.04 -3.74 4.16
CA TRP A 74 -6.88 -4.29 5.50
C TRP A 74 -7.27 -3.29 6.59
N VAL A 75 -7.06 -1.98 6.38
CA VAL A 75 -7.45 -0.95 7.36
C VAL A 75 -8.95 -0.81 7.42
N GLN A 76 -9.61 -0.72 6.25
CA GLN A 76 -11.06 -0.56 6.13
C GLN A 76 -11.81 -1.66 6.88
N ARG A 77 -11.24 -2.87 6.96
CA ARG A 77 -11.83 -3.99 7.72
C ARG A 77 -11.29 -4.11 9.14
N GLN A 78 -9.97 -4.15 9.33
CA GLN A 78 -9.35 -4.38 10.64
C GLN A 78 -9.75 -3.31 11.66
N TYR A 79 -10.09 -2.10 11.22
CA TYR A 79 -10.48 -1.00 12.11
C TYR A 79 -11.99 -0.83 12.25
N ASN A 80 -12.81 -1.50 11.44
CA ASN A 80 -14.25 -1.41 11.51
C ASN A 80 -14.81 -2.41 12.55
N PRO A 81 -15.42 -1.97 13.66
CA PRO A 81 -15.96 -2.87 14.69
C PRO A 81 -17.08 -3.80 14.20
N GLU A 82 -17.72 -3.48 13.09
CA GLU A 82 -18.79 -4.29 12.49
C GLU A 82 -18.23 -5.38 11.55
N ASP A 83 -16.94 -5.31 11.21
CA ASP A 83 -16.31 -6.27 10.31
C ASP A 83 -15.79 -7.51 11.08
N PRO A 84 -15.99 -8.74 10.57
CA PRO A 84 -15.44 -9.96 11.19
C PRO A 84 -13.92 -9.96 11.37
N ALA A 85 -13.19 -9.15 10.60
CA ALA A 85 -11.74 -9.00 10.70
C ALA A 85 -11.31 -7.91 11.69
N PHE A 86 -12.22 -7.33 12.47
CA PHE A 86 -11.91 -6.29 13.45
C PHE A 86 -10.86 -6.75 14.46
N ILE A 87 -9.86 -5.89 14.71
CA ILE A 87 -8.88 -6.09 15.78
C ILE A 87 -8.89 -4.86 16.70
N PRO A 88 -9.28 -5.03 17.99
CA PRO A 88 -9.23 -3.95 18.96
C PRO A 88 -7.82 -3.38 19.13
N ARG A 89 -7.68 -2.05 19.10
CA ARG A 89 -6.39 -1.35 19.19
C ARG A 89 -6.11 -0.71 20.56
N ALA A 90 -6.99 -0.88 21.54
CA ALA A 90 -6.84 -0.26 22.86
C ALA A 90 -5.52 -0.72 23.52
N GLY A 91 -4.60 0.23 23.73
CA GLY A 91 -3.29 -0.03 24.34
C GLY A 91 -2.18 -0.47 23.37
N SER A 92 -2.46 -0.62 22.07
CA SER A 92 -1.41 -0.92 21.09
C SER A 92 -0.76 0.37 20.57
N LEU A 93 0.56 0.48 20.73
CA LEU A 93 1.36 1.58 20.16
C LEU A 93 1.80 1.31 18.70
N LEU A 94 1.48 0.14 18.17
CA LEU A 94 1.78 -0.27 16.81
C LEU A 94 0.51 -0.73 16.10
N SER A 95 0.31 -0.28 14.87
CA SER A 95 -0.74 -0.82 14.00
C SER A 95 -0.14 -1.49 12.78
N VAL A 96 -0.14 -2.82 12.78
CA VAL A 96 0.36 -3.63 11.68
C VAL A 96 -0.80 -4.37 11.03
N ASN A 97 -0.65 -4.70 9.74
CA ASN A 97 -1.64 -5.54 9.09
C ASN A 97 -1.56 -6.98 9.62
N LEU A 98 -2.64 -7.42 10.27
CA LEU A 98 -2.81 -8.77 10.83
C LEU A 98 -3.90 -9.57 10.09
N THR A 99 -4.64 -8.95 9.17
CA THR A 99 -5.78 -9.55 8.46
C THR A 99 -5.61 -9.47 6.95
N HIS A 100 -6.43 -10.20 6.19
CA HIS A 100 -6.43 -10.16 4.72
C HIS A 100 -5.03 -10.31 4.08
N ARG A 101 -4.17 -11.13 4.69
CA ARG A 101 -2.80 -11.41 4.23
C ARG A 101 -2.74 -12.52 3.17
N ASN A 102 -3.83 -12.73 2.46
CA ASN A 102 -3.99 -13.70 1.37
C ASN A 102 -3.82 -13.04 0.00
N TRP A 103 -2.89 -12.08 -0.10
CA TRP A 103 -2.57 -11.38 -1.35
C TRP A 103 -1.87 -12.28 -2.37
N MET A 104 -2.05 -11.97 -3.65
CA MET A 104 -1.36 -12.65 -4.74
C MET A 104 -0.01 -11.99 -5.01
N GLY A 105 1.08 -12.75 -4.93
CA GLY A 105 2.39 -12.31 -5.38
C GLY A 105 2.66 -12.76 -6.82
N PHE A 106 3.23 -11.88 -7.64
CA PHE A 106 3.69 -12.23 -8.98
C PHE A 106 4.98 -11.48 -9.34
N ARG A 107 5.69 -11.96 -10.35
CA ARG A 107 6.91 -11.32 -10.86
C ARG A 107 7.18 -11.71 -12.30
N GLY A 108 7.99 -10.90 -12.98
CA GLY A 108 8.58 -11.29 -14.27
C GLY A 108 9.58 -12.43 -14.11
N ILE A 109 9.78 -13.22 -15.17
CA ILE A 109 10.62 -14.43 -15.16
C ILE A 109 12.07 -14.16 -14.72
N ARG A 110 12.60 -12.97 -14.99
CA ARG A 110 13.95 -12.52 -14.63
C ARG A 110 13.98 -11.44 -13.55
N SER A 111 12.82 -11.04 -13.03
CA SER A 111 12.76 -9.98 -12.02
C SER A 111 13.20 -10.50 -10.65
N PRO A 112 14.11 -9.81 -9.95
CA PRO A 112 14.42 -10.12 -8.57
C PRO A 112 13.34 -9.62 -7.60
N PHE A 113 12.45 -8.75 -8.06
CA PHE A 113 11.41 -8.11 -7.27
C PHE A 113 10.06 -8.78 -7.47
N PHE A 114 9.23 -8.76 -6.42
CA PHE A 114 7.85 -9.25 -6.46
C PHE A 114 6.88 -8.08 -6.33
N ALA A 115 5.84 -8.12 -7.15
CA ALA A 115 4.65 -7.31 -7.02
C ALA A 115 3.58 -8.05 -6.23
N MET A 116 2.65 -7.30 -5.65
CA MET A 116 1.58 -7.86 -4.84
C MET A 116 0.24 -7.26 -5.26
N VAL A 117 -0.79 -8.08 -5.29
CA VAL A 117 -2.18 -7.63 -5.48
C VAL A 117 -2.97 -8.04 -4.24
N ASP A 118 -3.52 -7.06 -3.53
CA ASP A 118 -4.36 -7.31 -2.36
C ASP A 118 -5.75 -7.84 -2.76
N PRO A 119 -6.59 -8.30 -1.82
CA PRO A 119 -7.87 -8.89 -2.18
C PRO A 119 -8.95 -7.87 -2.63
N ALA A 120 -8.70 -6.56 -2.54
CA ALA A 120 -9.47 -5.52 -3.23
C ALA A 120 -8.90 -5.22 -4.63
N GLY A 121 -7.79 -5.82 -5.02
CA GLY A 121 -7.13 -5.58 -6.30
C GLY A 121 -6.14 -4.41 -6.30
N ALA A 122 -5.76 -3.88 -5.13
CA ALA A 122 -4.72 -2.86 -5.07
C ALA A 122 -3.36 -3.47 -5.46
N LEU A 123 -2.73 -2.93 -6.49
CA LEU A 123 -1.44 -3.39 -7.02
C LEU A 123 -0.30 -2.62 -6.34
N SER A 124 0.58 -3.31 -5.63
CA SER A 124 1.89 -2.80 -5.23
C SER A 124 2.94 -3.26 -6.23
N PRO A 125 3.54 -2.36 -7.03
CA PRO A 125 4.49 -2.73 -8.09
C PRO A 125 5.73 -3.45 -7.57
N VAL A 126 6.15 -3.12 -6.36
CA VAL A 126 7.25 -3.80 -5.67
C VAL A 126 6.95 -3.87 -4.18
N VAL A 127 7.40 -4.97 -3.55
CA VAL A 127 7.38 -5.14 -2.08
C VAL A 127 7.87 -3.87 -1.37
N GLY A 128 7.10 -3.43 -0.38
CA GLY A 128 7.41 -2.24 0.41
C GLY A 128 7.10 -0.89 -0.24
N SER A 129 6.67 -0.85 -1.51
CA SER A 129 6.27 0.37 -2.23
C SER A 129 4.77 0.64 -2.12
N TYR A 130 4.33 1.78 -2.66
CA TYR A 130 2.95 2.26 -2.69
C TYR A 130 2.00 1.27 -3.40
N SER A 131 0.70 1.50 -3.28
CA SER A 131 -0.32 0.79 -4.04
C SER A 131 -0.90 1.68 -5.13
N ILE A 132 -1.34 1.02 -6.20
CA ILE A 132 -2.16 1.58 -7.25
C ILE A 132 -3.53 0.94 -7.10
N GLU A 133 -4.55 1.77 -7.00
CA GLU A 133 -5.93 1.34 -6.73
C GLU A 133 -6.85 1.77 -7.85
N LEU A 134 -7.87 0.94 -8.10
CA LEU A 134 -8.98 1.25 -8.97
C LEU A 134 -10.16 1.72 -8.11
N ALA A 135 -10.77 2.83 -8.48
CA ALA A 135 -12.02 3.31 -7.89
C ALA A 135 -12.99 3.77 -8.98
N LEU A 136 -14.25 3.95 -8.60
CA LEU A 136 -15.30 4.44 -9.49
C LEU A 136 -15.96 5.67 -8.86
N ILE A 137 -16.08 6.75 -9.63
CA ILE A 137 -16.92 7.89 -9.26
C ILE A 137 -18.12 7.90 -10.20
N ARG A 138 -19.34 7.91 -9.64
CA ARG A 138 -20.60 7.99 -10.39
C ARG A 138 -21.47 9.08 -9.79
N GLY A 139 -21.71 10.15 -10.55
CA GLY A 139 -22.28 11.39 -10.00
C GLY A 139 -21.37 11.94 -8.90
N ASP A 140 -21.91 12.10 -7.68
CA ASP A 140 -21.18 12.59 -6.50
C ASP A 140 -20.76 11.47 -5.55
N ARG A 141 -20.94 10.20 -5.94
CA ARG A 141 -20.63 9.05 -5.11
C ARG A 141 -19.32 8.40 -5.54
N LEU A 142 -18.45 8.19 -4.55
CA LEU A 142 -17.24 7.38 -4.66
C LEU A 142 -17.57 5.93 -4.27
N PHE A 143 -17.07 4.98 -5.06
CA PHE A 143 -17.16 3.55 -4.79
C PHE A 143 -15.74 2.99 -4.75
N LEU A 144 -15.39 2.36 -3.62
CA LEU A 144 -14.08 1.79 -3.37
C LEU A 144 -14.16 0.28 -3.21
N PRO A 145 -13.34 -0.49 -3.96
CA PRO A 145 -13.18 -1.93 -3.71
C PRO A 145 -12.70 -2.22 -2.27
N SER A 146 -11.91 -1.31 -1.70
CA SER A 146 -11.39 -1.43 -0.33
C SER A 146 -12.49 -1.40 0.74
N LYS A 147 -13.61 -0.74 0.46
CA LYS A 147 -14.82 -0.67 1.32
C LYS A 147 -15.84 -1.79 1.04
N GLY A 148 -15.62 -2.59 -0.01
CA GLY A 148 -16.59 -3.59 -0.46
C GLY A 148 -17.73 -3.00 -1.32
N ASP A 149 -17.59 -1.78 -1.83
CA ASP A 149 -18.60 -1.13 -2.67
C ASP A 149 -18.73 -1.79 -4.06
N LEU A 150 -17.67 -2.47 -4.52
CA LEU A 150 -17.64 -3.23 -5.77
C LEU A 150 -17.48 -4.72 -5.46
N ASN A 151 -18.14 -5.55 -6.25
CA ASN A 151 -17.88 -6.99 -6.24
C ASN A 151 -16.53 -7.26 -6.92
N VAL A 152 -15.57 -7.81 -6.17
CA VAL A 152 -14.20 -8.09 -6.63
C VAL A 152 -14.01 -9.60 -6.77
N ILE A 153 -13.57 -10.03 -7.94
CA ILE A 153 -13.20 -11.44 -8.21
C ILE A 153 -11.77 -11.47 -8.70
N GLN A 154 -10.97 -12.36 -8.12
CA GLN A 154 -9.55 -12.52 -8.46
C GLN A 154 -9.24 -13.95 -8.89
N LYS A 155 -8.41 -14.06 -9.92
CA LYS A 155 -7.83 -15.33 -10.39
C LYS A 155 -6.49 -15.08 -11.08
N LEU A 156 -5.77 -16.15 -11.38
CA LEU A 156 -4.67 -16.12 -12.32
C LEU A 156 -5.21 -16.31 -13.74
N ARG A 157 -4.84 -15.42 -14.65
CA ARG A 157 -5.24 -15.51 -16.07
C ARG A 157 -4.57 -16.71 -16.72
N ASP A 158 -5.35 -17.63 -17.28
CA ASP A 158 -4.87 -18.80 -18.03
C ASP A 158 -3.79 -19.63 -17.31
N ALA A 159 -3.84 -19.66 -15.97
CA ALA A 159 -2.82 -20.26 -15.10
C ALA A 159 -1.39 -19.68 -15.24
N ALA A 160 -1.23 -18.53 -15.91
CA ALA A 160 0.00 -17.76 -15.95
C ALA A 160 0.19 -16.95 -14.64
N PRO A 161 1.42 -16.52 -14.29
CA PRO A 161 1.68 -15.62 -13.17
C PRO A 161 1.24 -14.17 -13.48
N ALA A 162 -0.03 -14.03 -13.87
CA ALA A 162 -0.67 -12.79 -14.27
C ALA A 162 -2.00 -12.67 -13.50
N PRO A 163 -2.00 -11.96 -12.35
CA PRO A 163 -3.24 -11.67 -11.62
C PRO A 163 -4.24 -10.93 -12.50
N GLU A 164 -5.47 -11.41 -12.50
CA GLU A 164 -6.64 -10.77 -13.10
C GLU A 164 -7.63 -10.45 -11.98
N THR A 165 -7.94 -9.16 -11.85
CA THR A 165 -8.98 -8.67 -10.93
C THR A 165 -10.14 -8.11 -11.72
N THR A 166 -11.34 -8.66 -11.51
CA THR A 166 -12.58 -8.12 -12.06
C THR A 166 -13.35 -7.35 -11.00
N TYR A 167 -13.77 -6.14 -11.33
CA TYR A 167 -14.56 -5.24 -10.51
C TYR A 167 -15.95 -5.08 -11.14
N ARG A 168 -17.01 -5.26 -10.35
CA ARG A 168 -18.39 -5.15 -10.84
C ARG A 168 -19.26 -4.33 -9.90
N ILE A 169 -20.09 -3.47 -10.51
CA ILE A 169 -21.24 -2.84 -9.85
C ILE A 169 -22.29 -2.51 -10.91
N GLU A 170 -23.49 -3.07 -10.77
CA GLU A 170 -24.63 -2.83 -11.67
C GLU A 170 -24.29 -3.01 -13.16
N ASP A 171 -24.13 -1.90 -13.88
CA ASP A 171 -23.91 -1.76 -15.32
C ASP A 171 -22.46 -1.38 -15.67
N PHE A 172 -21.56 -1.48 -14.69
CA PHE A 172 -20.13 -1.29 -14.83
C PHE A 172 -19.35 -2.59 -14.54
N GLU A 173 -18.41 -2.89 -15.43
CA GLU A 173 -17.42 -3.94 -15.24
C GLU A 173 -16.04 -3.40 -15.66
N ALA A 174 -15.01 -3.69 -14.86
CA ALA A 174 -13.62 -3.49 -15.25
C ALA A 174 -12.80 -4.75 -14.95
N VAL A 175 -11.88 -5.08 -15.84
CA VAL A 175 -10.92 -6.17 -15.72
C VAL A 175 -9.52 -5.58 -15.75
N TRP A 176 -8.80 -5.73 -14.65
CA TRP A 176 -7.41 -5.32 -14.52
C TRP A 176 -6.51 -6.54 -14.50
N VAL A 177 -5.64 -6.65 -15.49
CA VAL A 177 -4.60 -7.68 -15.59
C VAL A 177 -3.24 -7.04 -15.40
N SER A 178 -2.39 -7.69 -14.60
CA SER A 178 -0.98 -7.29 -14.43
C SER A 178 -0.05 -8.49 -14.62
N ALA A 179 1.09 -8.28 -15.27
CA ALA A 179 2.11 -9.30 -15.48
C ALA A 179 3.51 -8.68 -15.55
N GLY A 180 4.54 -9.44 -15.18
CA GLY A 180 5.91 -9.00 -15.43
C GLY A 180 6.26 -9.05 -16.92
N SER A 181 7.04 -8.10 -17.41
CA SER A 181 7.50 -8.10 -18.79
C SER A 181 8.49 -9.23 -19.07
N SER A 182 8.36 -9.88 -20.24
CA SER A 182 9.32 -10.85 -20.74
C SER A 182 10.63 -10.21 -21.20
N ASP A 183 10.54 -8.97 -21.67
CA ASP A 183 11.63 -8.29 -22.36
C ASP A 183 12.43 -7.39 -21.42
N ASN A 184 11.76 -6.85 -20.39
CA ASN A 184 12.37 -6.02 -19.38
C ASN A 184 12.01 -6.51 -17.96
N PRO A 185 12.97 -7.09 -17.20
CA PRO A 185 12.70 -7.63 -15.86
C PRO A 185 12.27 -6.58 -14.82
N ASP A 186 12.47 -5.30 -15.11
CA ASP A 186 12.16 -4.19 -14.21
C ASP A 186 10.76 -3.62 -14.46
N LEU A 187 10.03 -4.13 -15.46
CA LEU A 187 8.70 -3.62 -15.82
C LEU A 187 7.58 -4.59 -15.47
N ILE A 188 6.49 -4.01 -14.97
CA ILE A 188 5.18 -4.64 -14.88
C ILE A 188 4.29 -4.02 -15.94
N LEU A 189 3.73 -4.87 -16.79
CA LEU A 189 2.71 -4.49 -17.75
C LEU A 189 1.35 -4.62 -17.06
N SER A 190 0.52 -3.60 -17.22
CA SER A 190 -0.84 -3.59 -16.69
C SER A 190 -1.82 -3.09 -17.75
N SER A 191 -2.96 -3.76 -17.86
CA SER A 191 -4.05 -3.37 -18.76
C SER A 191 -5.36 -3.36 -17.99
N ILE A 192 -6.13 -2.29 -18.18
CA ILE A 192 -7.48 -2.18 -17.62
C ILE A 192 -8.45 -2.05 -18.79
N GLU A 193 -9.30 -3.05 -18.94
CA GLU A 193 -10.42 -3.02 -19.87
C GLU A 193 -11.69 -2.78 -19.08
N TYR A 194 -12.55 -1.89 -19.54
CA TYR A 194 -13.79 -1.57 -18.84
C TYR A 194 -14.94 -1.34 -19.79
N ALA A 195 -16.14 -1.63 -19.30
CA ALA A 195 -17.40 -1.35 -19.97
C ALA A 195 -18.35 -0.69 -18.97
N ALA A 196 -18.97 0.42 -19.39
CA ALA A 196 -19.96 1.13 -18.59
C ALA A 196 -21.20 1.40 -19.47
N ARG A 197 -22.39 1.12 -18.94
CA ARG A 197 -23.68 1.45 -19.57
C ARG A 197 -24.49 2.45 -18.76
N SER A 198 -23.78 3.30 -18.00
CA SER A 198 -24.37 4.29 -17.10
C SER A 198 -24.92 5.50 -17.84
N ARG A 199 -26.10 5.96 -17.41
CA ARG A 199 -26.68 7.24 -17.82
C ARG A 199 -26.08 8.44 -17.06
N ALA A 200 -25.40 8.18 -15.94
CA ALA A 200 -24.75 9.21 -15.12
C ALA A 200 -23.28 9.37 -15.51
N ALA A 201 -22.73 10.58 -15.33
CA ALA A 201 -21.30 10.83 -15.48
C ALA A 201 -20.50 9.87 -14.59
N THR A 202 -19.65 9.06 -15.22
CA THR A 202 -18.93 7.96 -14.58
C THR A 202 -17.45 8.08 -14.90
N TYR A 203 -16.61 8.06 -13.88
CA TYR A 203 -15.16 8.15 -14.01
C TYR A 203 -14.51 6.91 -13.41
N LEU A 204 -13.68 6.26 -14.22
CA LEU A 204 -12.71 5.29 -13.73
C LEU A 204 -11.54 6.06 -13.12
N VAL A 205 -11.23 5.78 -11.86
CA VAL A 205 -10.15 6.46 -11.12
C VAL A 205 -9.02 5.47 -10.89
N ILE A 206 -7.81 5.90 -11.21
CA ILE A 206 -6.57 5.21 -10.85
C ILE A 206 -5.86 6.07 -9.81
N SER A 207 -5.63 5.52 -8.63
CA SER A 207 -5.10 6.25 -7.49
C SER A 207 -3.78 5.66 -7.02
N ILE A 208 -2.82 6.53 -6.65
CA ILE A 208 -1.54 6.13 -6.08
C ILE A 208 -1.60 6.44 -4.58
N ARG A 209 -1.39 5.44 -3.72
CA ARG A 209 -1.64 5.54 -2.28
C ARG A 209 -0.39 5.22 -1.46
N PRO A 210 -0.13 5.94 -0.35
CA PRO A 210 1.07 5.77 0.46
C PRO A 210 1.03 4.53 1.38
N PHE A 211 0.42 3.46 0.90
CA PHE A 211 0.18 2.22 1.62
C PHE A 211 0.32 1.03 0.68
N ASN A 212 0.55 -0.14 1.27
CA ASN A 212 0.37 -1.40 0.58
C ASN A 212 -0.29 -2.41 1.52
N CYS A 213 -0.38 -3.63 1.03
CA CYS A 213 -0.91 -4.75 1.78
C CYS A 213 -0.12 -5.04 3.08
N GLU A 214 1.15 -4.64 3.20
CA GLU A 214 1.96 -4.84 4.41
C GLU A 214 1.87 -3.66 5.41
N GLY A 215 1.65 -2.44 4.92
CA GLY A 215 1.55 -1.25 5.75
C GLY A 215 1.94 0.03 5.04
N ALA A 216 2.64 0.92 5.75
CA ALA A 216 3.03 2.23 5.28
C ALA A 216 4.01 2.12 4.11
N ALA A 217 3.75 2.84 3.02
CA ALA A 217 4.66 3.01 1.90
C ALA A 217 4.73 4.50 1.54
N PRO A 218 5.49 5.31 2.30
CA PRO A 218 5.44 6.76 2.19
C PRO A 218 5.76 7.27 0.78
N ILE A 219 4.94 8.23 0.35
CA ILE A 219 5.14 9.01 -0.87
C ILE A 219 5.52 10.43 -0.44
N HIS A 220 6.70 10.87 -0.82
CA HIS A 220 7.29 12.16 -0.50
C HIS A 220 7.18 13.15 -1.66
N SER A 221 7.16 12.64 -2.89
CA SER A 221 6.94 13.45 -4.08
C SER A 221 6.16 12.68 -5.13
N LEU A 222 5.28 13.40 -5.82
CA LEU A 222 4.57 12.95 -7.01
C LEU A 222 4.72 14.00 -8.10
N HIS A 223 4.98 13.53 -9.32
CA HIS A 223 5.08 14.39 -10.50
C HIS A 223 4.30 13.77 -11.64
N TYR A 224 3.55 14.57 -12.39
CA TYR A 224 2.88 14.13 -13.60
C TYR A 224 3.41 14.91 -14.79
N GLN A 225 3.79 14.20 -15.84
CA GLN A 225 4.30 14.78 -17.07
C GLN A 225 3.66 14.11 -18.29
N PRO A 226 2.87 14.84 -19.10
CA PRO A 226 2.41 14.34 -20.39
C PRO A 226 3.59 13.96 -21.29
N ALA A 227 3.49 12.82 -21.96
CA ALA A 227 4.49 12.37 -22.92
C ALA A 227 4.09 12.82 -24.33
N ALA A 228 5.08 13.12 -25.18
CA ALA A 228 4.85 13.47 -26.58
C ALA A 228 4.15 12.35 -27.38
N SER A 229 4.24 11.10 -26.90
CA SER A 229 3.57 9.92 -27.46
C SER A 229 2.07 9.85 -27.20
N GLY A 230 1.47 10.84 -26.51
CA GLY A 230 0.05 10.85 -26.14
C GLY A 230 -0.29 10.17 -24.82
N GLY A 231 0.71 9.59 -24.15
CA GLY A 231 0.62 9.05 -22.80
C GLY A 231 1.04 10.06 -21.72
N ALA A 232 1.45 9.54 -20.56
CA ALA A 232 2.05 10.33 -19.49
C ALA A 232 3.03 9.50 -18.66
N VAL A 233 3.94 10.17 -17.97
CA VAL A 233 4.81 9.60 -16.96
C VAL A 233 4.40 10.17 -15.61
N VAL A 234 4.23 9.29 -14.63
CA VAL A 234 4.07 9.66 -13.22
C VAL A 234 5.34 9.27 -12.47
N GLY A 235 6.00 10.28 -11.91
CA GLY A 235 7.15 10.10 -11.05
C GLY A 235 6.72 9.96 -9.59
N VAL A 236 7.27 8.98 -8.88
CA VAL A 236 7.03 8.75 -7.45
C VAL A 236 8.37 8.77 -6.73
N ASN A 237 8.51 9.58 -5.69
CA ASN A 237 9.75 9.72 -4.91
C ASN A 237 10.99 10.03 -5.77
N GLY A 238 10.81 10.78 -6.86
CA GLY A 238 11.87 11.17 -7.79
C GLY A 238 12.23 10.12 -8.86
N LEU A 239 11.54 8.98 -8.91
CA LEU A 239 11.71 7.94 -9.93
C LEU A 239 10.55 7.95 -10.92
N ALA A 240 10.83 7.78 -12.21
CA ALA A 240 9.81 7.66 -13.26
C ALA A 240 9.18 6.25 -13.24
N ASP A 241 8.34 5.99 -12.24
CA ASP A 241 7.85 4.66 -11.93
C ASP A 241 6.68 4.19 -12.80
N LEU A 242 5.83 5.11 -13.26
CA LEU A 242 4.58 4.77 -13.93
C LEU A 242 4.50 5.40 -15.31
N MET A 243 4.32 4.56 -16.32
CA MET A 243 4.13 4.97 -17.71
C MET A 243 2.69 4.67 -18.13
N LEU A 244 1.89 5.73 -18.26
CA LEU A 244 0.52 5.65 -18.76
C LEU A 244 0.54 5.69 -20.28
N LEU A 245 0.01 4.65 -20.92
CA LEU A 245 -0.12 4.60 -22.38
C LEU A 245 -1.21 5.54 -22.91
N GLN A 246 -2.13 5.96 -22.04
CA GLN A 246 -3.18 6.92 -22.34
C GLN A 246 -3.15 8.04 -21.31
N ARG A 247 -3.35 9.28 -21.77
CA ARG A 247 -3.44 10.44 -20.89
C ARG A 247 -4.76 10.41 -20.10
N PRO A 248 -4.73 10.58 -18.76
CA PRO A 248 -5.96 10.78 -18.01
C PRO A 248 -6.61 12.11 -18.37
N GLU A 249 -7.94 12.15 -18.37
CA GLU A 249 -8.70 13.39 -18.57
C GLU A 249 -8.44 14.40 -17.44
N TYR A 250 -8.26 13.90 -16.22
CA TYR A 250 -8.03 14.69 -15.02
C TYR A 250 -6.90 14.09 -14.18
N VAL A 251 -6.13 14.97 -13.54
CA VAL A 251 -5.10 14.59 -12.58
C VAL A 251 -5.33 15.42 -11.32
N ILE A 252 -5.36 14.76 -10.17
CA ILE A 252 -5.57 15.40 -8.87
C ILE A 252 -4.42 14.98 -7.96
N PHE A 253 -3.82 15.97 -7.31
CA PHE A 253 -2.85 15.78 -6.24
C PHE A 253 -3.41 16.33 -4.93
N ASN A 254 -3.07 15.68 -3.83
CA ASN A 254 -3.38 16.17 -2.49
C ASN A 254 -2.20 15.87 -1.57
N ASP A 255 -1.89 16.81 -0.68
CA ASP A 255 -0.74 16.80 0.23
C ASP A 255 -1.16 16.47 1.68
N LEU A 256 -2.35 15.87 1.86
CA LEU A 256 -3.03 15.59 3.13
C LEU A 256 -3.50 16.85 3.89
N ILE A 257 -3.02 18.05 3.57
CA ILE A 257 -3.57 19.30 4.11
C ILE A 257 -4.98 19.52 3.54
N GLY A 258 -5.15 19.25 2.24
CA GLY A 258 -6.45 19.21 1.58
C GLY A 258 -7.25 17.94 1.82
N GLY A 259 -6.80 17.04 2.71
CA GLY A 259 -7.42 15.75 2.99
C GLY A 259 -7.07 14.65 1.97
N ASP A 260 -7.98 13.71 1.77
CA ASP A 260 -7.81 12.63 0.81
C ASP A 260 -8.06 13.10 -0.64
N ALA A 261 -7.21 12.72 -1.57
CA ALA A 261 -7.38 12.98 -3.00
C ALA A 261 -8.70 12.41 -3.57
N TYR A 262 -9.22 11.32 -3.00
CA TYR A 262 -10.52 10.77 -3.40
C TYR A 262 -11.69 11.73 -3.13
N HIS A 263 -11.56 12.60 -2.13
CA HIS A 263 -12.59 13.57 -1.72
C HIS A 263 -12.32 14.99 -2.23
N ALA A 264 -11.23 15.17 -2.97
CA ALA A 264 -10.95 16.45 -3.60
C ALA A 264 -12.07 16.77 -4.60
N ARG A 265 -12.73 17.92 -4.41
CA ARG A 265 -13.70 18.42 -5.39
C ARG A 265 -13.00 18.56 -6.73
N LYS A 266 -13.70 18.23 -7.83
CA LYS A 266 -13.22 18.53 -9.19
C LYS A 266 -12.66 19.96 -9.17
N PRO A 267 -11.38 20.18 -9.52
CA PRO A 267 -10.88 21.53 -9.61
C PRO A 267 -11.80 22.30 -10.57
N ASP A 268 -12.26 23.48 -10.15
CA ASP A 268 -12.93 24.41 -11.05
C ASP A 268 -12.05 24.56 -12.30
N LEU A 269 -12.65 24.34 -13.47
CA LEU A 269 -12.01 24.07 -14.76
C LEU A 269 -11.23 25.25 -15.37
N THR A 270 -10.77 26.21 -14.56
CA THR A 270 -10.09 27.42 -15.03
C THR A 270 -8.59 27.47 -14.81
N ASN A 271 -7.99 26.66 -13.92
CA ASN A 271 -6.60 26.90 -13.50
C ASN A 271 -5.66 25.67 -13.40
N ALA A 272 -5.84 24.62 -14.20
CA ALA A 272 -4.89 23.50 -14.24
C ALA A 272 -3.65 23.74 -15.14
N ASN A 273 -3.13 24.98 -15.14
CA ASN A 273 -1.91 25.40 -15.84
C ASN A 273 -1.00 26.26 -14.94
N GLN A 274 -0.91 25.94 -13.65
CA GLN A 274 0.10 26.52 -12.74
C GLN A 274 0.76 25.44 -11.91
#